data_AF-A0A950UJ03-F1
#
_entry.id   AF-A0A950UJ03-F1
#
_cell.length_a   1.000
_cell.length_b   1.000
_cell.length_c   1.000
_cell.angle_alpha   90.00
_cell.angle_beta   90.00
_cell.angle_gamma   90.00
#
_symmetry.space_group_name_H-M   'P 1'
#
loop_
_entity.id
_entity.type
_entity.pdbx_description
1 polymer ?
#
loop_
_entity_poly.entity_id
_entity_poly.type
_entity_poly.pdbx_seq_one_letter_code
_entity_poly.pdbx_strand_id
1 'polypeptide(L)'
;GEVKTEVETAVGELKEKLKGEDITAIREATEKVAAVSQKLGQAMYAQASADGAGAAAGAEGAGLHDVKDAAGEDVVDAEIVDDEGVKREGGAA
;
A
#
# COMPACT_ATOMS: atom_id res chain seq x y z
N GLY A 1 -10.97 0.57 19.00
CA GLY A 1 -10.61 -0.82 18.65
C GLY A 1 -9.25 -1.12 19.21
N GLU A 2 -9.00 -2.36 19.60
CA GLU A 2 -7.73 -2.81 20.19
C GLU A 2 -6.50 -2.36 19.39
N VAL A 3 -6.56 -2.49 18.05
CA VAL A 3 -5.50 -2.02 17.13
C VAL A 3 -5.23 -0.52 17.22
N LYS A 4 -6.27 0.31 17.45
CA LYS A 4 -6.09 1.76 17.64
C LYS A 4 -5.29 2.06 18.90
N THR A 5 -5.58 1.35 20.00
CA THR A 5 -4.87 1.51 21.28
C THR A 5 -3.42 1.04 21.17
N GLU A 6 -3.14 -0.03 20.41
CA GLU A 6 -1.77 -0.45 20.11
C GLU A 6 -0.99 0.63 19.35
N VAL A 7 -1.60 1.26 18.34
CA VAL A 7 -0.99 2.37 17.57
C VAL A 7 -0.70 3.56 18.46
N GLU A 8 -1.66 4.00 19.29
CA GLU A 8 -1.47 5.12 20.22
C GLU A 8 -0.32 4.86 21.21
N THR A 9 -0.22 3.62 21.71
CA THR A 9 0.85 3.20 22.62
C THR A 9 2.20 3.22 21.92
N ALA A 10 2.32 2.62 20.73
CA ALA A 10 3.57 2.58 19.98
C ALA A 10 4.06 3.99 19.60
N VAL A 11 3.15 4.88 19.20
CA VAL A 11 3.47 6.29 18.93
C VAL A 11 3.93 7.02 20.19
N GLY A 12 3.30 6.75 21.34
CA GLY A 12 3.74 7.27 22.63
C GLY A 12 5.15 6.84 22.99
N GLU A 13 5.45 5.55 22.87
CA GLU A 13 6.79 5.00 23.10
C GLU A 13 7.83 5.63 22.17
N LEU A 14 7.55 5.74 20.86
CA LEU A 14 8.45 6.39 19.91
C LEU A 14 8.74 7.85 20.31
N LYS A 15 7.72 8.61 20.72
CA LYS A 15 7.89 9.99 21.19
C LYS A 15 8.78 10.08 22.43
N GLU A 16 8.67 9.15 23.36
CA GLU A 16 9.57 9.10 24.53
C GLU A 16 11.00 8.77 24.13
N LYS A 17 11.20 7.80 23.23
CA LYS A 17 12.54 7.42 22.75
C LYS A 17 13.23 8.53 21.97
N LEU A 18 12.48 9.32 21.18
CA LEU A 18 12.98 10.48 20.45
C LEU A 18 13.51 11.61 21.35
N LYS A 19 13.23 11.60 22.66
CA LYS A 19 13.82 12.56 23.60
C LYS A 19 15.26 12.22 23.98
N GLY A 20 15.70 10.99 23.71
CA GLY A 20 17.06 10.52 23.95
C GLY A 20 17.86 10.37 22.66
N GLU A 21 19.05 9.79 22.79
CA GLU A 21 20.01 9.62 21.68
C GLU A 21 20.23 8.14 21.31
N ASP A 22 19.45 7.23 21.90
CA ASP A 22 19.54 5.80 21.60
C ASP A 22 18.90 5.49 20.24
N ILE A 23 19.72 5.58 19.19
CA ILE A 23 19.31 5.36 17.81
C ILE A 23 18.76 3.94 17.59
N THR A 24 19.29 2.94 18.30
CA THR A 24 18.80 1.57 18.22
C THR A 24 17.38 1.50 18.76
N ALA A 25 17.13 2.06 19.95
CA ALA A 25 15.79 2.08 20.54
C ALA A 25 14.78 2.91 19.72
N ILE A 26 15.22 4.01 19.10
CA ILE A 26 14.38 4.82 18.20
C ILE A 26 14.01 4.01 16.95
N ARG A 27 14.97 3.27 16.38
CA ARG A 27 14.73 2.42 15.20
C ARG A 27 13.74 1.30 15.53
N GLU A 28 13.94 0.58 16.62
CA GLU A 28 13.02 -0.47 17.07
C GLU A 28 11.61 0.07 17.31
N ALA A 29 11.48 1.24 17.96
CA ALA A 29 10.19 1.88 18.18
C ALA A 29 9.53 2.32 16.86
N THR A 30 10.33 2.77 15.88
CA THR A 30 9.83 3.13 14.54
C THR A 30 9.32 1.90 13.79
N GLU A 31 10.07 0.80 13.81
CA GLU A 31 9.67 -0.48 13.21
C GLU A 31 8.38 -1.00 13.87
N LYS A 32 8.25 -0.86 15.19
CA LYS A 32 7.02 -1.19 15.93
C LYS A 32 5.83 -0.35 15.46
N VAL A 33 5.99 0.96 15.32
CA VAL A 33 4.93 1.86 14.79
C VAL A 33 4.51 1.47 13.38
N ALA A 34 5.48 1.14 12.51
CA ALA A 34 5.19 0.69 11.15
C ALA A 34 4.35 -0.61 11.16
N ALA A 35 4.75 -1.60 11.97
CA ALA A 35 4.05 -2.88 12.08
C ALA A 35 2.60 -2.72 12.57
N VAL A 36 2.34 -1.91 13.60
CA VAL A 36 0.97 -1.68 14.09
C VAL A 36 0.13 -0.85 13.12
N SER A 37 0.75 0.04 12.33
CA SER A 37 0.06 0.81 11.29
C SER A 37 -0.43 -0.09 10.14
N GLN A 38 0.35 -1.10 9.77
CA GLN A 38 -0.08 -2.10 8.79
C GLN A 38 -1.30 -2.89 9.30
N LYS A 39 -1.27 -3.32 10.57
CA LYS A 39 -2.42 -3.99 11.20
C LYS A 39 -3.66 -3.09 11.23
N LEU A 40 -3.50 -1.78 11.48
CA LEU A 40 -4.60 -0.83 11.44
C LEU A 40 -5.21 -0.77 10.03
N GLY A 41 -4.38 -0.68 8.99
CA GLY A 41 -4.84 -0.72 7.61
C GLY A 41 -5.64 -2.00 7.31
N GLN A 42 -5.13 -3.16 7.71
CA GLN A 42 -5.83 -4.44 7.57
C GLN A 42 -7.17 -4.46 8.31
N ALA A 43 -7.21 -3.95 9.55
CA ALA A 43 -8.43 -3.86 10.34
C ALA A 43 -9.45 -2.91 9.71
N MET A 44 -9.00 -1.79 9.12
CA MET A 44 -9.86 -0.86 8.40
C MET A 44 -10.42 -1.47 7.11
N TYR A 45 -9.60 -2.20 6.34
CA TYR A 45 -10.07 -2.94 5.17
C TYR A 45 -11.05 -4.06 5.53
N ALA A 46 -10.80 -4.78 6.62
CA ALA A 46 -11.71 -5.81 7.12
C ALA A 46 -13.05 -5.21 7.56
N GLN A 47 -13.02 -4.04 8.23
CA GLN A 47 -14.23 -3.33 8.63
C GLN A 47 -14.99 -2.77 7.41
N ALA A 48 -14.30 -2.19 6.43
CA ALA A 48 -14.90 -1.73 5.17
C ALA A 48 -15.52 -2.88 4.36
N SER A 49 -14.90 -4.07 4.41
CA SER A 49 -15.43 -5.27 3.76
C SER A 49 -16.67 -5.83 4.48
N ALA A 50 -16.77 -5.62 5.79
CA ALA A 50 -17.92 -6.02 6.60
C ALA A 50 -19.12 -5.07 6.46
N ASP A 51 -18.88 -3.77 6.22
CA ASP A 51 -19.94 -2.75 6.09
C ASP A 51 -20.48 -2.57 4.66
N GLY A 52 -19.92 -3.25 3.66
CA GLY A 52 -20.46 -3.31 2.29
C GLY A 52 -19.54 -2.70 1.23
N ALA A 53 -19.35 -3.45 0.15
CA ALA A 53 -18.47 -3.21 -0.99
C ALA A 53 -18.34 -1.75 -1.47
N GLY A 54 -17.08 -1.30 -1.61
CA GLY A 54 -16.72 -0.20 -2.52
C GLY A 54 -15.90 0.94 -1.91
N ALA A 55 -14.59 0.75 -1.80
CA ALA A 55 -13.62 1.84 -1.92
C ALA A 55 -12.27 1.23 -2.34
N ALA A 56 -12.01 1.27 -3.64
CA ALA A 56 -10.68 1.03 -4.19
C ALA A 56 -9.71 2.13 -3.74
N ALA A 57 -8.43 1.75 -3.73
CA ALA A 57 -7.24 2.60 -3.72
C ALA A 57 -6.88 3.35 -2.43
N GLY A 58 -5.66 3.05 -1.94
CA GLY A 58 -4.83 4.06 -1.28
C GLY A 58 -4.45 3.77 0.17
N ALA A 59 -3.65 2.73 0.42
CA ALA A 59 -2.75 2.68 1.56
C ALA A 59 -1.68 1.58 1.41
N GLU A 60 -1.04 1.47 0.25
CA GLU A 60 0.22 0.72 0.16
C GLU A 60 1.32 1.51 0.86
N GLY A 61 1.69 1.01 2.04
CA GLY A 61 3.07 0.92 2.52
C GLY A 61 3.92 2.17 2.40
N ALA A 62 3.88 3.04 3.42
CA ALA A 62 5.06 3.78 3.84
C ALA A 62 6.14 2.78 4.35
N GLY A 63 6.84 2.15 3.43
CA GLY A 63 8.01 1.32 3.64
C GLY A 63 9.00 1.66 2.54
N LEU A 64 10.18 2.14 2.93
CA LEU A 64 11.28 2.45 2.03
C LEU A 64 11.62 1.20 1.21
N HIS A 65 11.11 1.11 -0.01
CA HIS A 65 11.69 0.32 -1.06
C HIS A 65 12.12 1.27 -2.17
N ASP A 66 13.34 1.05 -2.61
CA ASP A 66 13.93 1.46 -3.87
C ASP A 66 12.98 2.14 -4.84
N VAL A 67 13.44 3.29 -5.33
CA VAL A 67 12.98 3.91 -6.56
C VAL A 67 13.17 2.90 -7.71
N LYS A 68 12.22 1.98 -7.88
CA LYS A 68 11.90 1.38 -9.17
C LYS A 68 10.52 0.72 -9.17
N ASP A 69 9.64 1.34 -9.96
CA ASP A 69 8.50 0.70 -10.61
C ASP A 69 7.38 0.13 -9.70
N ALA A 70 6.75 1.00 -8.91
CA ALA A 70 5.36 0.83 -8.46
C ALA A 70 4.41 1.65 -9.35
N ALA A 71 4.46 1.39 -10.67
CA ALA A 71 3.43 1.81 -11.62
C ALA A 71 2.87 0.54 -12.31
N GLY A 72 2.47 -0.43 -11.50
CA GLY A 72 2.16 -1.79 -11.95
C GLY A 72 0.73 -2.27 -11.71
N GLU A 73 -0.16 -1.45 -11.16
CA GLU A 73 -1.51 -1.90 -10.80
C GLU A 73 -2.63 -1.02 -11.35
N ASP A 74 -2.35 -0.33 -12.47
CA ASP A 74 -3.34 0.12 -13.46
C ASP A 74 -2.75 -0.02 -14.87
N VAL A 75 -2.13 -1.16 -15.14
CA VAL A 75 -1.66 -1.51 -16.48
C VAL A 75 -2.88 -2.01 -17.25
N VAL A 76 -3.60 -1.09 -17.87
CA VAL A 76 -4.39 -1.41 -19.05
C VAL A 76 -3.44 -2.09 -20.05
N ASP A 77 -3.71 -3.36 -20.37
CA ASP A 77 -3.07 -4.03 -21.49
C ASP A 77 -3.47 -3.25 -22.73
N ALA A 78 -2.62 -2.29 -23.12
CA ALA A 78 -2.82 -1.49 -24.30
C ALA A 78 -2.62 -2.43 -25.48
N GLU A 79 -3.68 -3.13 -25.87
CA GLU A 79 -3.81 -3.67 -27.21
C GLU A 79 -3.49 -2.50 -28.14
N ILE A 80 -2.37 -2.58 -28.86
CA ILE A 80 -2.12 -1.70 -29.99
C ILE A 80 -3.26 -2.01 -30.95
N VAL A 81 -4.27 -1.16 -30.93
CA VAL A 81 -5.28 -1.12 -31.99
C VAL A 81 -4.54 -0.56 -33.20
N ASP A 82 -3.93 -1.43 -34.00
CA ASP A 82 -3.49 -1.12 -35.36
C ASP A 82 -4.77 -0.90 -36.20
N ASP A 83 -5.47 0.21 -35.94
CA ASP A 83 -6.50 0.73 -36.83
C ASP A 83 -5.82 1.64 -37.87
N GLU A 84 -4.88 1.07 -38.63
CA GLU A 84 -4.46 1.63 -39.90
C GLU A 84 -5.02 0.75 -41.03
N GLY A 85 -6.22 1.12 -41.45
CA GLY A 85 -6.98 0.41 -42.46
C GLY A 85 -6.23 0.19 -43.78
N VAL A 86 -6.01 -1.08 -44.12
CA VAL A 86 -5.84 -1.54 -45.51
C VAL A 86 -6.67 -2.80 -45.76
N LYS A 87 -7.97 -2.57 -45.95
CA LYS A 87 -8.73 -2.97 -47.14
C LYS A 87 -8.34 -4.29 -47.85
N ARG A 88 -9.24 -5.27 -47.69
CA ARG A 88 -9.73 -6.27 -48.68
C ARG A 88 -8.96 -7.57 -48.95
N GLU A 89 -9.72 -8.64 -48.72
CA GLU A 89 -9.92 -9.86 -49.54
C GLU A 89 -8.86 -10.97 -49.53
N GLY A 90 -9.33 -12.15 -49.10
CA GLY A 90 -9.07 -13.40 -49.81
C GLY A 90 -8.17 -14.41 -49.10
N GLY A 91 -8.78 -15.36 -48.39
CA GLY A 91 -8.11 -16.62 -48.06
C GLY A 91 -8.08 -17.56 -49.28
N ALA A 92 -6.95 -18.24 -49.49
CA ALA A 92 -6.85 -19.59 -50.04
C ALA A 92 -5.38 -20.02 -50.10
N ALA A 93 -5.07 -21.15 -49.46
CA ALA A 93 -4.07 -22.10 -49.93
C ALA A 93 -4.66 -23.51 -49.68
#